data_AF-A0A6J6PWN8-F1
#
_entry.id   AF-A0A6J6PWN8-F1
#
_cell.length_a   1.000
_cell.length_b   1.000
_cell.length_c   1.000
_cell.angle_alpha   90.00
_cell.angle_beta   90.00
_cell.angle_gamma   90.00
#
_symmetry.space_group_name_H-M   'P 1'
#
loop_
_entity.id
_entity.type
_entity.pdbx_description
1 polymer ?
#
loop_
_entity_poly.entity_id
_entity_poly.type
_entity_poly.pdbx_seq_one_letter_code
_entity_poly.pdbx_strand_id
1 'polypeptide(L)'
;MDFAVSENGKIGFFGARSNQVIEIEDCLIADERMKVKDLVARNWKSDARVEVAVSSTSEISVMRSGRSISGPTQLTEQVAGNSFRISPVAFWQSHRNAPTTLVKAALAQLKVKSGDWVCDLYSGVGLFAAEILQQVGGQGVVTLIESDKTAIADARKVFAKHSNVNIHAGLVDQQLNLVKRADLILLDPPRTGAGESVIKQMIKLRPRKIVYVACDPAALARDAKYLQESGYKLDHIEAFDLFPMTQHMECVAGFSPAKD
;
A
#
# COMPACT_ATOMS: atom_id res chain seq x y z
N MET A 1 6.37 -8.71 -9.95
CA MET A 1 7.45 -9.68 -9.67
C MET A 1 8.79 -9.02 -9.91
N ASP A 2 9.77 -9.32 -9.07
CA ASP A 2 11.12 -8.78 -9.16
C ASP A 2 12.09 -9.94 -9.03
N PHE A 3 12.75 -10.26 -10.14
CA PHE A 3 13.66 -11.39 -10.25
C PHE A 3 15.11 -10.90 -10.18
N ALA A 4 15.92 -11.59 -9.38
CA ALA A 4 17.38 -11.45 -9.41
C ALA A 4 17.94 -12.15 -10.64
N VAL A 5 19.09 -11.68 -11.15
CA VAL A 5 19.80 -12.32 -12.26
C VAL A 5 21.08 -12.98 -11.73
N SER A 6 21.26 -14.27 -12.02
CA SER A 6 22.44 -15.05 -11.67
C SER A 6 23.67 -14.65 -12.49
N GLU A 7 24.83 -15.17 -12.12
CA GLU A 7 26.07 -15.01 -12.90
C GLU A 7 25.96 -15.61 -14.32
N ASN A 8 25.10 -16.61 -14.51
CA ASN A 8 24.81 -17.21 -15.83
C ASN A 8 23.81 -16.38 -16.66
N GLY A 9 23.38 -15.22 -16.15
CA GLY A 9 22.41 -14.35 -16.81
C GLY A 9 20.98 -14.88 -16.81
N LYS A 10 20.67 -15.82 -15.89
CA LYS A 10 19.34 -16.41 -15.72
C LYS A 10 18.59 -15.77 -14.56
N ILE A 11 17.27 -15.63 -14.72
CA ILE A 11 16.44 -15.07 -13.66
C ILE A 11 16.16 -16.10 -12.58
N GLY A 12 15.97 -15.61 -11.36
CA GLY A 12 15.71 -16.43 -10.20
C GLY A 12 15.35 -15.61 -8.97
N PHE A 13 15.36 -16.26 -7.82
CA PHE A 13 15.18 -15.63 -6.52
C PHE A 13 16.36 -15.93 -5.62
N PHE A 14 16.59 -15.09 -4.61
CA PHE A 14 17.56 -15.43 -3.58
C PHE A 14 17.12 -16.67 -2.80
N GLY A 15 18.06 -17.58 -2.56
CA GLY A 15 17.85 -18.73 -1.69
C GLY A 15 17.52 -18.30 -0.27
N ALA A 16 16.81 -19.16 0.48
CA ALA A 16 16.44 -18.86 1.85
C ALA A 16 17.68 -18.53 2.70
N ARG A 17 17.72 -17.30 3.25
CA ARG A 17 18.85 -16.79 4.06
C ARG A 17 20.20 -16.84 3.31
N SER A 18 20.18 -16.66 1.99
CA SER A 18 21.36 -16.71 1.12
C SER A 18 21.35 -15.56 0.11
N ASN A 19 22.54 -15.12 -0.29
CA ASN A 19 22.72 -14.19 -1.41
C ASN A 19 22.89 -14.93 -2.76
N GLN A 20 22.83 -16.26 -2.75
CA GLN A 20 22.86 -17.07 -3.97
C GLN A 20 21.51 -16.96 -4.69
N VAL A 21 21.56 -16.66 -5.98
CA VAL A 21 20.38 -16.71 -6.85
C VAL A 21 20.12 -18.17 -7.24
N ILE A 22 18.92 -18.66 -6.91
CA ILE A 22 18.38 -19.92 -7.37
C ILE A 22 17.65 -19.65 -8.68
N GLU A 23 18.23 -20.11 -9.78
CA GLU A 23 17.64 -20.01 -11.12
C GLU A 23 16.34 -20.80 -11.17
N ILE A 24 15.36 -20.27 -11.90
CA ILE A 24 14.03 -20.88 -12.03
C ILE A 24 13.71 -21.15 -13.49
N GLU A 25 12.91 -22.19 -13.72
CA GLU A 25 12.34 -22.47 -15.05
C GLU A 25 10.99 -21.77 -15.27
N ASP A 26 10.27 -21.52 -14.18
CA ASP A 26 8.97 -20.86 -14.16
C ASP A 26 8.66 -20.33 -12.75
N CYS A 27 7.59 -19.54 -12.60
CA CYS A 27 7.10 -19.06 -11.31
C CYS A 27 5.57 -19.20 -11.22
N LEU A 28 5.10 -20.27 -10.60
CA LEU A 28 3.67 -20.63 -10.55
C LEU A 28 2.80 -19.65 -9.76
N ILE A 29 3.40 -18.85 -8.87
CA ILE A 29 2.70 -17.80 -8.12
C ILE A 29 2.60 -16.48 -8.88
N ALA A 30 3.35 -16.33 -9.98
CA ALA A 30 3.27 -15.15 -10.81
C ALA A 30 1.95 -15.13 -11.59
N ASP A 31 1.49 -13.94 -11.94
CA ASP A 31 0.39 -13.81 -12.88
C ASP A 31 0.81 -14.42 -14.23
N GLU A 32 0.01 -15.33 -14.79
CA GLU A 32 0.34 -16.05 -16.03
C GLU A 32 0.69 -15.10 -17.20
N ARG A 33 0.10 -13.89 -17.20
CA ARG A 33 0.37 -12.86 -18.21
C ARG A 33 1.81 -12.34 -18.16
N MET A 34 2.54 -12.52 -17.06
CA MET A 34 3.97 -12.21 -16.97
C MET A 34 4.82 -13.08 -17.88
N LYS A 35 4.31 -14.25 -18.31
CA LYS A 35 5.01 -15.20 -19.19
C LYS A 35 6.45 -15.47 -18.73
N VAL A 36 6.60 -15.89 -17.47
CA VAL A 36 7.91 -16.03 -16.82
C VAL A 36 8.84 -16.98 -17.62
N LYS A 37 8.31 -18.04 -18.22
CA LYS A 37 9.07 -18.94 -19.12
C LYS A 37 9.76 -18.20 -20.27
N ASP A 38 9.09 -17.21 -20.87
CA ASP A 38 9.67 -16.40 -21.95
C ASP A 38 10.82 -15.51 -21.45
N LEU A 39 10.78 -15.11 -20.18
CA LEU A 39 11.82 -14.31 -19.53
C LEU A 39 13.03 -15.18 -19.13
N VAL A 40 12.79 -16.41 -18.68
CA VAL A 40 13.82 -17.42 -18.38
C VAL A 40 14.60 -17.83 -19.64
N ALA A 41 13.92 -17.91 -20.78
CA ALA A 41 14.54 -18.24 -22.06
C ALA A 41 15.54 -17.16 -22.53
N ARG A 42 15.44 -15.92 -22.04
CA ARG A 42 16.37 -14.83 -22.36
C ARG A 42 17.68 -14.96 -21.60
N ASN A 43 18.67 -14.19 -22.04
CA ASN A 43 19.91 -14.00 -21.31
C ASN A 43 20.00 -12.53 -20.88
N TRP A 44 20.23 -12.32 -19.58
CA TRP A 44 20.24 -11.01 -18.95
C TRP A 44 21.66 -10.66 -18.51
N LYS A 45 21.96 -9.37 -18.36
CA LYS A 45 23.26 -8.95 -17.83
C LYS A 45 23.34 -9.38 -16.35
N SER A 46 24.41 -10.09 -15.99
CA SER A 46 24.74 -10.44 -14.60
C SER A 46 24.82 -9.17 -13.76
N ASP A 47 24.19 -9.12 -12.58
CA ASP A 47 23.95 -7.95 -11.69
C ASP A 47 22.64 -7.18 -11.89
N ALA A 48 21.89 -7.47 -12.96
CA ALA A 48 20.62 -6.79 -13.21
C ALA A 48 19.49 -7.33 -12.31
N ARG A 49 18.42 -6.53 -12.19
CA ARG A 49 17.10 -7.00 -11.74
C ARG A 49 16.15 -6.99 -12.92
N VAL A 50 15.27 -7.99 -13.00
CA VAL A 50 14.19 -8.04 -13.99
C VAL A 50 12.87 -7.86 -13.25
N GLU A 51 12.27 -6.69 -13.45
CA GLU A 51 11.02 -6.30 -12.81
C GLU A 51 9.89 -6.46 -13.83
N VAL A 52 8.81 -7.13 -13.42
CA VAL A 52 7.63 -7.37 -14.25
C VAL A 52 6.40 -6.99 -13.46
N ALA A 53 5.61 -6.07 -14.01
CA ALA A 53 4.35 -5.65 -13.43
C ALA A 53 3.22 -5.88 -14.44
N VAL A 54 2.09 -6.37 -13.94
CA VAL A 54 0.87 -6.58 -14.72
C VAL A 54 -0.25 -5.82 -14.04
N SER A 55 -0.95 -4.99 -14.80
CA SER A 55 -2.06 -4.22 -14.26
C SER A 55 -3.39 -4.97 -14.32
N SER A 56 -4.37 -4.47 -13.57
CA SER A 56 -5.77 -4.88 -13.70
C SER A 56 -6.37 -4.62 -15.10
N THR A 57 -5.82 -3.67 -15.86
CA THR A 57 -6.18 -3.44 -17.28
C THR A 57 -5.43 -4.34 -18.27
N SER A 58 -4.68 -5.32 -17.78
CA SER A 58 -3.85 -6.24 -18.58
C SER A 58 -2.70 -5.60 -19.33
N GLU A 59 -2.26 -4.40 -18.91
CA GLU A 59 -0.99 -3.85 -19.34
C GLU A 59 0.16 -4.61 -18.67
N ILE A 60 1.24 -4.86 -19.41
CA ILE A 60 2.41 -5.57 -18.90
C ILE A 60 3.62 -4.68 -19.13
N SER A 61 4.35 -4.38 -18.06
CA SER A 61 5.61 -3.63 -18.13
C SER A 61 6.76 -4.52 -17.68
N VAL A 62 7.82 -4.54 -18.47
CA VAL A 62 9.06 -5.26 -18.16
C VAL A 62 10.18 -4.24 -18.08
N MET A 63 10.87 -4.22 -16.94
CA MET A 63 11.96 -3.31 -16.66
C MET A 63 13.21 -4.09 -16.27
N ARG A 64 14.37 -3.49 -16.54
CA ARG A 64 15.67 -3.99 -16.13
C ARG A 64 16.37 -2.94 -15.30
N SER A 65 16.51 -3.19 -14.00
CA SER A 65 17.10 -2.27 -13.03
C SER A 65 16.53 -0.85 -13.17
N GLY A 66 15.19 -0.73 -13.16
CA GLY A 66 14.51 0.55 -13.32
C GLY A 66 14.42 1.11 -14.76
N ARG A 67 15.02 0.46 -15.78
CA ARG A 67 14.93 0.91 -17.18
C ARG A 67 13.90 0.10 -17.95
N SER A 68 12.98 0.79 -18.64
CA SER A 68 11.98 0.10 -19.47
C SER A 68 12.64 -0.72 -20.58
N ILE A 69 12.22 -1.98 -20.70
CA ILE A 69 12.60 -2.91 -21.76
C ILE A 69 11.45 -3.06 -22.76
N SER A 70 10.22 -3.21 -22.25
CA SER A 70 9.01 -3.32 -23.07
C SER A 70 7.77 -2.98 -22.26
N GLY A 71 6.71 -2.60 -22.97
CA GLY A 71 5.45 -2.19 -22.35
C GLY A 71 5.46 -0.72 -21.90
N PRO A 72 4.39 -0.26 -21.25
CA PRO A 72 4.26 1.13 -20.89
C PRO A 72 5.13 1.47 -19.66
N THR A 73 5.54 2.73 -19.58
CA THR A 73 6.30 3.29 -18.44
C THR A 73 5.39 3.78 -17.31
N GLN A 74 4.08 3.65 -17.47
CA GLN A 74 3.06 3.79 -16.43
C GLN A 74 1.99 2.72 -16.66
N LEU A 75 1.47 2.15 -15.58
CA LEU A 75 0.40 1.17 -15.58
C LEU A 75 -0.88 1.78 -15.05
N THR A 76 -2.00 1.32 -15.59
CA THR A 76 -3.34 1.73 -15.18
C THR A 76 -3.97 0.66 -14.31
N GLU A 77 -4.24 1.00 -13.05
CA GLU A 77 -4.96 0.14 -12.13
C GLU A 77 -6.40 0.61 -11.92
N GLN A 78 -7.34 -0.32 -11.80
CA GLN A 78 -8.75 -0.07 -11.52
C GLN A 78 -9.16 -0.70 -10.20
N VAL A 79 -9.63 0.12 -9.26
CA VAL A 79 -10.10 -0.34 -7.94
C VAL A 79 -11.33 0.47 -7.53
N ALA A 80 -12.44 -0.22 -7.27
CA ALA A 80 -13.69 0.42 -6.84
C ALA A 80 -14.14 1.58 -7.76
N GLY A 81 -13.98 1.42 -9.08
CA GLY A 81 -14.31 2.46 -10.07
C GLY A 81 -13.29 3.61 -10.18
N ASN A 82 -12.25 3.64 -9.34
CA ASN A 82 -11.16 4.60 -9.43
C ASN A 82 -10.06 4.08 -10.36
N SER A 83 -9.43 5.00 -11.11
CA SER A 83 -8.32 4.70 -12.01
C SER A 83 -7.02 5.32 -11.50
N PHE A 84 -5.98 4.51 -11.34
CA PHE A 84 -4.68 4.94 -10.86
C PHE A 84 -3.64 4.74 -11.96
N ARG A 85 -2.99 5.81 -12.39
CA ARG A 85 -1.91 5.75 -13.37
C ARG A 85 -0.56 5.86 -12.67
N ILE A 86 0.05 4.71 -12.40
CA ILE A 86 1.19 4.57 -11.50
C ILE A 86 2.46 4.13 -12.23
N SER A 87 3.62 4.48 -11.69
CA SER A 87 4.89 3.92 -12.15
C SER A 87 4.95 2.39 -11.92
N PRO A 88 5.52 1.58 -12.84
CA PRO A 88 5.61 0.13 -12.64
C PRO A 88 6.50 -0.29 -11.45
N VAL A 89 7.35 0.62 -10.96
CA VAL A 89 8.19 0.42 -9.76
C VAL A 89 7.59 1.05 -8.49
N ALA A 90 6.44 1.75 -8.61
CA ALA A 90 5.74 2.24 -7.43
C ALA A 90 5.21 1.05 -6.62
N PHE A 91 5.17 1.21 -5.29
CA PHE A 91 4.54 0.20 -4.46
C PHE A 91 3.05 0.07 -4.82
N TRP A 92 2.63 -1.16 -5.07
CA TRP A 92 1.25 -1.56 -5.28
C TRP A 92 1.02 -2.90 -4.60
N GLN A 93 -0.22 -3.21 -4.27
CA GLN A 93 -0.55 -4.47 -3.61
C GLN A 93 -0.21 -5.66 -4.51
N SER A 94 0.60 -6.59 -4.00
CA SER A 94 1.21 -7.65 -4.82
C SER A 94 0.21 -8.63 -5.43
N HIS A 95 -0.85 -8.95 -4.69
CA HIS A 95 -1.90 -9.85 -5.15
C HIS A 95 -2.98 -9.07 -5.91
N ARG A 96 -3.37 -9.53 -7.11
CA ARG A 96 -4.31 -8.79 -7.99
C ARG A 96 -5.66 -8.42 -7.33
N ASN A 97 -6.13 -9.23 -6.39
CA ASN A 97 -7.39 -8.98 -5.67
C ASN A 97 -7.20 -8.17 -4.37
N ALA A 98 -5.96 -7.94 -3.92
CA ALA A 98 -5.68 -7.26 -2.67
C ALA A 98 -6.21 -5.81 -2.63
N PRO A 99 -6.02 -4.96 -3.67
CA PRO A 99 -6.51 -3.58 -3.61
C PRO A 99 -8.01 -3.50 -3.32
N THR A 100 -8.83 -4.25 -4.09
CA THR A 100 -10.29 -4.26 -3.90
C THR A 100 -10.69 -4.85 -2.55
N THR A 101 -10.01 -5.92 -2.13
CA THR A 101 -10.31 -6.59 -0.85
C THR A 101 -10.03 -5.67 0.33
N LEU A 102 -8.85 -5.03 0.36
CA LEU A 102 -8.44 -4.15 1.44
C LEU A 102 -9.25 -2.86 1.48
N VAL A 103 -9.51 -2.23 0.31
CA VAL A 103 -10.38 -1.04 0.25
C VAL A 103 -11.76 -1.36 0.83
N LYS A 104 -12.37 -2.48 0.43
CA LYS A 104 -13.68 -2.89 0.95
C LYS A 104 -13.64 -3.11 2.47
N ALA A 105 -12.65 -3.85 2.98
CA ALA A 105 -12.53 -4.18 4.40
C ALA A 105 -12.28 -2.92 5.24
N ALA A 106 -11.33 -2.08 4.82
CA ALA A 106 -10.96 -0.87 5.54
C ALA A 106 -12.14 0.13 5.62
N LEU A 107 -12.83 0.39 4.50
CA LEU A 107 -13.93 1.35 4.48
C LEU A 107 -15.18 0.85 5.22
N ALA A 108 -15.44 -0.46 5.22
CA ALA A 108 -16.50 -1.05 6.04
C ALA A 108 -16.30 -0.75 7.54
N GLN A 109 -15.04 -0.72 7.99
CA GLN A 109 -14.71 -0.34 9.36
C GLN A 109 -14.67 1.18 9.59
N LEU A 110 -14.18 1.94 8.61
CA LEU A 110 -14.00 3.37 8.71
C LEU A 110 -15.34 4.12 8.87
N LYS A 111 -16.41 3.60 8.23
CA LYS A 111 -17.77 4.15 8.28
C LYS A 111 -17.78 5.66 7.95
N VAL A 112 -17.23 5.96 6.78
CA VAL A 112 -17.13 7.31 6.24
C VAL A 112 -18.52 7.91 6.05
N LYS A 113 -18.65 9.20 6.37
CA LYS A 113 -19.84 10.01 6.22
C LYS A 113 -19.52 11.21 5.34
N SER A 114 -20.53 11.71 4.64
CA SER A 114 -20.44 12.97 3.92
C SER A 114 -19.99 14.10 4.86
N GLY A 115 -19.02 14.90 4.43
CA GLY A 115 -18.47 16.02 5.18
C GLY A 115 -17.34 15.66 6.16
N ASP A 116 -16.94 14.40 6.27
CA ASP A 116 -15.82 14.01 7.13
C ASP A 116 -14.48 14.57 6.67
N TRP A 117 -13.61 14.81 7.65
CA TRP A 117 -12.18 15.02 7.46
C TRP A 117 -11.45 13.71 7.75
N VAL A 118 -10.78 13.17 6.74
CA VAL A 118 -10.12 11.86 6.82
C VAL A 118 -8.63 12.00 6.56
N CYS A 119 -7.81 11.43 7.43
CA CYS A 119 -6.37 11.29 7.19
C CYS A 119 -6.03 9.88 6.74
N ASP A 120 -5.35 9.78 5.61
CA ASP A 120 -4.74 8.55 5.08
C ASP A 120 -3.22 8.66 5.29
N LEU A 121 -2.71 7.91 6.27
CA LEU A 121 -1.30 7.94 6.68
C LEU A 121 -0.56 6.77 6.02
N TYR A 122 0.66 7.04 5.53
CA TYR A 122 1.40 6.09 4.69
C TYR A 122 0.61 5.77 3.41
N SER A 123 -0.01 6.81 2.85
CA SER A 123 -1.09 6.66 1.85
C SER A 123 -0.63 6.05 0.52
N GLY A 124 0.67 5.95 0.27
CA GLY A 124 1.22 5.57 -1.02
C GLY A 124 0.66 6.44 -2.15
N VAL A 125 0.14 5.80 -3.19
CA VAL A 125 -0.51 6.47 -4.32
C VAL A 125 -1.95 6.92 -4.04
N GLY A 126 -2.46 6.70 -2.82
CA GLY A 126 -3.80 7.06 -2.39
C GLY A 126 -4.87 6.01 -2.69
N LEU A 127 -4.53 4.72 -2.56
CA LEU A 127 -5.45 3.60 -2.81
C LEU A 127 -6.77 3.75 -2.01
N PHE A 128 -6.66 3.97 -0.70
CA PHE A 128 -7.82 4.15 0.17
C PHE A 128 -8.44 5.54 -0.01
N ALA A 129 -7.60 6.58 -0.05
CA ALA A 129 -8.03 7.97 -0.26
C ALA A 129 -8.98 8.16 -1.44
N ALA A 130 -8.77 7.47 -2.57
CA ALA A 130 -9.64 7.60 -3.74
C ALA A 130 -11.09 7.19 -3.46
N GLU A 131 -11.29 6.07 -2.76
CA GLU A 131 -12.64 5.61 -2.41
C GLU A 131 -13.24 6.44 -1.25
N ILE A 132 -12.41 6.82 -0.27
CA ILE A 132 -12.82 7.72 0.81
C ILE A 132 -13.35 9.04 0.24
N LEU A 133 -12.66 9.59 -0.76
CA LEU A 133 -13.02 10.85 -1.41
C LEU A 133 -14.42 10.83 -2.03
N GLN A 134 -14.84 9.69 -2.61
CA GLN A 134 -16.19 9.53 -3.14
C GLN A 134 -17.25 9.57 -2.03
N GLN A 135 -16.95 9.03 -0.83
CA GLN A 135 -17.91 8.94 0.28
C GLN A 135 -18.00 10.24 1.10
N VAL A 136 -16.90 10.98 1.25
CA VAL A 136 -16.92 12.26 1.99
C VAL A 136 -17.58 13.39 1.20
N GLY A 137 -17.59 13.30 -0.14
CA GLY A 137 -18.17 14.30 -1.03
C GLY A 137 -17.44 15.66 -0.98
N GLY A 138 -17.97 16.66 -1.70
CA GLY A 138 -17.31 17.96 -1.86
C GLY A 138 -17.21 18.83 -0.59
N GLN A 139 -17.91 18.46 0.49
CA GLN A 139 -17.86 19.16 1.77
C GLN A 139 -16.84 18.55 2.76
N GLY A 140 -16.38 17.32 2.50
CA GLY A 140 -15.34 16.67 3.29
C GLY A 140 -13.94 16.93 2.75
N VAL A 141 -12.94 16.51 3.52
CA VAL A 141 -11.51 16.70 3.20
C VAL A 141 -10.78 15.38 3.35
N VAL A 142 -9.95 15.03 2.37
CA VAL A 142 -9.04 13.89 2.48
C VAL A 142 -7.60 14.40 2.53
N THR A 143 -6.86 14.01 3.55
CA THR A 143 -5.46 14.41 3.74
C THR A 143 -4.57 13.18 3.69
N LEU A 144 -3.68 13.15 2.69
CA LEU A 144 -2.69 12.10 2.49
C LEU A 144 -1.35 12.52 3.09
N ILE A 145 -0.69 11.62 3.80
CA ILE A 145 0.71 11.78 4.22
C ILE A 145 1.54 10.61 3.72
N GLU A 146 2.53 10.91 2.89
CA GLU A 146 3.42 9.92 2.27
C GLU A 146 4.84 10.48 2.17
N SER A 147 5.85 9.61 2.26
CA SER A 147 7.27 9.95 2.19
C SER A 147 7.94 9.55 0.87
N ASP A 148 7.43 8.54 0.16
CA ASP A 148 7.97 8.08 -1.11
C ASP A 148 7.67 9.09 -2.23
N LYS A 149 8.74 9.59 -2.86
CA LYS A 149 8.65 10.64 -3.88
C LYS A 149 7.88 10.18 -5.12
N THR A 150 7.98 8.91 -5.49
CA THR A 150 7.30 8.36 -6.67
C THR A 150 5.80 8.26 -6.40
N ALA A 151 5.44 7.71 -5.24
CA ALA A 151 4.07 7.59 -4.78
C ALA A 151 3.38 8.96 -4.66
N ILE A 152 4.06 9.96 -4.10
CA ILE A 152 3.55 11.34 -4.03
C ILE A 152 3.34 11.92 -5.44
N ALA A 153 4.29 11.73 -6.35
CA ALA A 153 4.19 12.25 -7.71
C ALA A 153 3.00 11.63 -8.47
N ASP A 154 2.73 10.35 -8.25
CA ASP A 154 1.59 9.66 -8.84
C ASP A 154 0.27 10.03 -8.14
N ALA A 155 0.24 10.13 -6.81
CA ALA A 155 -0.93 10.60 -6.05
C ALA A 155 -1.35 12.00 -6.49
N ARG A 156 -0.41 12.93 -6.70
CA ARG A 156 -0.71 14.28 -7.21
C ARG A 156 -1.40 14.26 -8.58
N LYS A 157 -1.09 13.29 -9.45
CA LYS A 157 -1.77 13.13 -10.74
C LYS A 157 -3.18 12.56 -10.53
N VAL A 158 -3.33 11.56 -9.66
CA VAL A 158 -4.62 10.95 -9.30
C VAL A 158 -5.58 12.00 -8.77
N PHE A 159 -5.12 12.87 -7.86
CA PHE A 159 -5.96 13.85 -7.18
C PHE A 159 -5.94 15.27 -7.78
N ALA A 160 -5.34 15.46 -8.96
CA ALA A 160 -5.10 16.79 -9.55
C ALA A 160 -6.37 17.65 -9.73
N LYS A 161 -7.53 17.03 -9.87
CA LYS A 161 -8.83 17.69 -10.09
C LYS A 161 -9.66 17.85 -8.82
N HIS A 162 -9.13 17.46 -7.66
CA HIS A 162 -9.86 17.46 -6.39
C HIS A 162 -9.31 18.54 -5.47
N SER A 163 -10.06 19.63 -5.33
CA SER A 163 -9.67 20.77 -4.47
C SER A 163 -9.78 20.48 -2.97
N ASN A 164 -10.45 19.40 -2.59
CA ASN A 164 -10.65 18.96 -1.21
C ASN A 164 -9.69 17.82 -0.80
N VAL A 165 -8.59 17.66 -1.54
CA VAL A 165 -7.52 16.71 -1.21
C VAL A 165 -6.23 17.46 -0.88
N ASN A 166 -5.67 17.18 0.29
CA ASN A 166 -4.37 17.70 0.72
C ASN A 166 -3.33 16.59 0.68
N ILE A 167 -2.15 16.84 0.12
CA ILE A 167 -1.05 15.86 0.07
C ILE A 167 0.17 16.46 0.75
N HIS A 168 0.57 15.88 1.89
CA HIS A 168 1.79 16.25 2.61
C HIS A 168 2.91 15.25 2.33
N ALA A 169 4.00 15.76 1.76
CA ALA A 169 5.19 14.98 1.44
C ALA A 169 6.15 14.96 2.63
N GLY A 170 6.38 13.80 3.24
CA GLY A 170 7.33 13.61 4.33
C GLY A 170 6.97 12.43 5.23
N LEU A 171 7.78 12.21 6.25
CA LEU A 171 7.52 11.19 7.25
C LEU A 171 6.27 11.54 8.07
N VAL A 172 5.44 10.53 8.37
CA VAL A 172 4.17 10.73 9.10
C VAL A 172 4.39 11.42 10.44
N ASP A 173 5.40 11.01 11.19
CA ASP A 173 5.75 11.60 12.50
C ASP A 173 6.14 13.09 12.43
N GLN A 174 6.60 13.57 11.27
CA GLN A 174 7.00 14.95 11.01
C GLN A 174 5.87 15.81 10.43
N GLN A 175 4.97 15.23 9.65
CA GLN A 175 3.93 15.96 8.91
C GLN A 175 2.58 16.00 9.63
N LEU A 176 2.33 15.09 10.57
CA LEU A 176 1.03 14.97 11.23
C LEU A 176 0.64 16.22 12.04
N ASN A 177 1.61 17.03 12.48
CA ASN A 177 1.38 18.33 13.14
C ASN A 177 0.71 19.40 12.23
N LEU A 178 0.77 19.21 10.91
CA LEU A 178 0.10 20.07 9.92
C LEU A 178 -1.40 19.79 9.87
N VAL A 179 -1.82 18.56 10.23
CA VAL A 179 -3.22 18.17 10.30
C VAL A 179 -3.87 18.83 11.51
N LYS A 180 -4.92 19.64 11.25
CA LYS A 180 -5.65 20.35 12.32
C LYS A 180 -6.90 19.62 12.79
N ARG A 181 -7.44 18.74 11.96
CA ARG A 181 -8.65 17.98 12.23
C ARG A 181 -8.62 16.69 11.43
N ALA A 182 -9.02 15.60 12.08
CA ALA A 182 -9.34 14.34 11.43
C ALA A 182 -10.49 13.71 12.22
N ASP A 183 -11.65 13.59 11.60
CA ASP A 183 -12.75 12.84 12.19
C ASP A 183 -12.47 11.33 12.10
N LEU A 184 -11.70 10.91 11.08
CA LEU A 184 -11.33 9.53 10.79
C LEU A 184 -9.85 9.44 10.44
N ILE A 185 -9.17 8.37 10.83
CA ILE A 185 -7.80 8.09 10.41
C ILE A 185 -7.70 6.66 9.87
N LEU A 186 -7.10 6.52 8.70
CA LEU A 186 -6.62 5.26 8.14
C LEU A 186 -5.09 5.28 8.13
N LEU A 187 -4.46 4.17 8.48
CA LEU A 187 -3.00 4.01 8.39
C LEU A 187 -2.63 2.65 7.83
N ASP A 188 -1.65 2.64 6.93
CA ASP A 188 -1.04 1.43 6.34
C ASP A 188 0.51 1.48 6.49
N PRO A 189 1.04 1.44 7.72
CA PRO A 189 2.46 1.64 7.97
C PRO A 189 3.34 0.51 7.45
N PRO A 190 4.66 0.75 7.30
CA PRO A 190 5.62 -0.32 7.02
C PRO A 190 5.61 -1.38 8.13
N ARG A 191 6.29 -2.52 7.89
CA ARG A 191 6.40 -3.66 8.83
C ARG A 191 6.89 -3.30 10.24
N THR A 192 7.57 -2.16 10.40
CA THR A 192 7.97 -1.67 11.72
C THR A 192 6.80 -1.17 12.56
N GLY A 193 5.63 -0.95 11.98
CA GLY A 193 4.46 -0.28 12.57
C GLY A 193 4.58 1.24 12.53
N ALA A 194 3.53 1.92 13.01
CA ALA A 194 3.47 3.37 13.16
C ALA A 194 4.23 3.86 14.40
N GLY A 195 4.23 3.06 15.46
CA GLY A 195 4.95 3.34 16.70
C GLY A 195 4.27 4.39 17.60
N GLU A 196 4.74 4.45 18.84
CA GLU A 196 4.09 5.21 19.93
C GLU A 196 3.98 6.72 19.65
N SER A 197 5.02 7.33 19.06
CA SER A 197 5.04 8.76 18.74
C SER A 197 3.91 9.15 17.79
N VAL A 198 3.74 8.39 16.69
CA VAL A 198 2.69 8.64 15.70
C VAL A 198 1.31 8.43 16.31
N ILE A 199 1.13 7.35 17.07
CA ILE A 199 -0.13 7.04 17.76
C ILE A 199 -0.54 8.17 18.70
N LYS A 200 0.38 8.64 19.55
CA LYS A 200 0.11 9.78 20.46
C LYS A 200 -0.23 11.06 19.70
N GLN A 201 0.35 11.31 18.53
CA GLN A 201 0.01 12.46 17.70
C GLN A 201 -1.38 12.31 17.08
N MET A 202 -1.71 11.14 16.53
CA MET A 202 -3.03 10.84 15.94
C MET A 202 -4.16 11.07 16.93
N ILE A 203 -4.00 10.60 18.16
CA ILE A 203 -5.05 10.67 19.19
C ILE A 203 -5.36 12.09 19.63
N LYS A 204 -4.42 13.04 19.50
CA LYS A 204 -4.70 14.47 19.76
C LYS A 204 -5.76 15.04 18.83
N LEU A 205 -5.94 14.46 17.65
CA LEU A 205 -7.00 14.82 16.70
C LEU A 205 -8.38 14.29 17.13
N ARG A 206 -8.44 13.40 18.13
CA ARG A 206 -9.64 12.75 18.68
C ARG A 206 -10.53 12.13 17.58
N PRO A 207 -9.97 11.32 16.65
CA PRO A 207 -10.78 10.69 15.62
C PRO A 207 -11.83 9.77 16.24
N ARG A 208 -13.04 9.75 15.69
CA ARG A 208 -14.09 8.84 16.17
C ARG A 208 -13.83 7.38 15.76
N LYS A 209 -12.96 7.15 14.77
CA LYS A 209 -12.57 5.84 14.26
C LYS A 209 -11.14 5.89 13.71
N ILE A 210 -10.37 4.86 14.01
CA ILE A 210 -9.07 4.58 13.42
C ILE A 210 -9.14 3.21 12.75
N VAL A 211 -8.66 3.10 11.51
CA VAL A 211 -8.54 1.83 10.78
C VAL A 211 -7.07 1.60 10.44
N TYR A 212 -6.51 0.51 10.96
CA TYR A 212 -5.11 0.14 10.80
C TYR A 212 -5.03 -1.06 9.85
N VAL A 213 -4.35 -0.89 8.72
CA VAL A 213 -3.98 -1.96 7.78
C VAL A 213 -2.54 -2.37 8.07
N ALA A 214 -2.27 -3.66 8.25
CA ALA A 214 -0.94 -4.12 8.67
C ALA A 214 -0.58 -5.49 8.11
N CYS A 215 0.59 -5.57 7.45
CA CYS A 215 1.18 -6.83 7.00
C CYS A 215 2.02 -7.56 8.07
N ASP A 216 2.24 -6.93 9.24
CA ASP A 216 2.95 -7.50 10.39
C ASP A 216 2.04 -7.51 11.64
N PRO A 217 1.49 -8.67 12.02
CA PRO A 217 0.61 -8.78 13.19
C PRO A 217 1.27 -8.43 14.52
N ALA A 218 2.60 -8.60 14.65
CA ALA A 218 3.31 -8.31 15.89
C ALA A 218 3.46 -6.79 16.08
N ALA A 219 3.79 -6.06 15.01
CA ALA A 219 3.78 -4.60 15.02
C ALA A 219 2.37 -4.06 15.30
N LEU A 220 1.33 -4.61 14.66
CA LEU A 220 -0.06 -4.27 14.93
C LEU A 220 -0.43 -4.49 16.40
N ALA A 221 -0.06 -5.62 17.01
CA ALA A 221 -0.36 -5.90 18.41
C ALA A 221 0.31 -4.90 19.37
N ARG A 222 1.58 -4.54 19.12
CA ARG A 222 2.29 -3.53 19.90
C ARG A 222 1.63 -2.15 19.78
N ASP A 223 1.28 -1.76 18.56
CA ASP A 223 0.65 -0.46 18.30
C ASP A 223 -0.80 -0.41 18.83
N ALA A 224 -1.52 -1.52 18.79
CA ALA A 224 -2.83 -1.68 19.42
C ALA A 224 -2.78 -1.43 20.93
N LYS A 225 -1.71 -1.87 21.61
CA LYS A 225 -1.49 -1.58 23.03
C LYS A 225 -1.36 -0.07 23.28
N TYR A 226 -0.58 0.65 22.46
CA TYR A 226 -0.46 2.11 22.60
C TYR A 226 -1.79 2.84 22.36
N LEU A 227 -2.60 2.38 21.41
CA LEU A 227 -3.96 2.87 21.18
C LEU A 227 -4.85 2.61 22.40
N GLN A 228 -4.78 1.42 22.99
CA GLN A 228 -5.53 1.06 24.19
C GLN A 228 -5.16 1.92 25.40
N GLU A 229 -3.88 2.09 25.67
CA GLU A 229 -3.36 2.96 26.74
C GLU A 229 -3.76 4.42 26.54
N SER A 230 -4.12 4.79 25.31
CA SER A 230 -4.56 6.14 24.94
C SER A 230 -6.08 6.28 24.78
N GLY A 231 -6.86 5.32 25.30
CA GLY A 231 -8.31 5.43 25.39
C GLY A 231 -9.08 4.95 24.15
N TYR A 232 -8.47 4.12 23.31
CA TYR A 232 -9.18 3.44 22.21
C TYR A 232 -9.36 1.96 22.54
N LYS A 233 -10.31 1.30 21.89
CA LYS A 233 -10.47 -0.16 21.96
C LYS A 233 -10.46 -0.75 20.57
N LEU A 234 -9.85 -1.92 20.42
CA LEU A 234 -10.01 -2.76 19.25
C LEU A 234 -11.46 -3.26 19.23
N ASP A 235 -12.23 -2.88 18.22
CA ASP A 235 -13.61 -3.31 18.07
C ASP A 235 -13.83 -4.28 16.90
N HIS A 236 -12.83 -4.41 16.02
CA HIS A 236 -12.85 -5.33 14.90
C HIS A 236 -11.42 -5.69 14.47
N ILE A 237 -11.22 -6.93 14.04
CA ILE A 237 -10.03 -7.34 13.30
C ILE A 237 -10.42 -8.43 12.30
N GLU A 238 -9.91 -8.32 11.08
CA GLU A 238 -10.01 -9.32 10.03
C GLU A 238 -8.61 -9.53 9.44
N ALA A 239 -8.28 -10.78 9.06
CA ALA A 239 -7.00 -11.14 8.46
C ALA A 239 -7.21 -11.77 7.09
N PHE A 240 -6.31 -11.46 6.16
CA PHE A 240 -6.36 -11.85 4.76
C PHE A 240 -5.08 -12.56 4.35
N ASP A 241 -5.24 -13.72 3.71
CA ASP A 241 -4.15 -14.41 3.04
C ASP A 241 -3.90 -13.78 1.66
N LEU A 242 -3.15 -12.69 1.65
CA LEU A 242 -2.71 -12.00 0.43
C LEU A 242 -1.33 -12.44 -0.05
N PHE A 243 -0.67 -13.30 0.73
CA PHE A 243 0.65 -13.84 0.43
C PHE A 243 0.69 -15.36 0.65
N PRO A 244 -0.09 -16.15 -0.12
CA PRO A 244 -0.17 -17.59 0.06
C PRO A 244 1.20 -18.26 -0.01
N MET A 245 1.37 -19.35 0.75
CA MET A 245 2.64 -20.07 0.90
C MET A 245 3.75 -19.28 1.59
N THR A 246 3.40 -18.19 2.29
CA THR A 246 4.32 -17.46 3.17
C THR A 246 3.74 -17.37 4.59
N GLN A 247 4.54 -16.86 5.53
CA GLN A 247 4.09 -16.56 6.90
C GLN A 247 3.38 -15.20 7.02
N HIS A 248 3.32 -14.42 5.93
CA HIS A 248 2.77 -13.07 5.94
C HIS A 248 1.25 -13.12 5.82
N MET A 249 0.58 -12.24 6.55
CA MET A 249 -0.86 -12.01 6.45
C MET A 249 -1.13 -10.51 6.54
N GLU A 250 -2.18 -10.06 5.87
CA GLU A 250 -2.61 -8.67 5.96
C GLU A 250 -3.78 -8.57 6.93
N CYS A 251 -3.70 -7.67 7.91
CA CYS A 251 -4.73 -7.46 8.91
C CYS A 251 -5.40 -6.10 8.71
N VAL A 252 -6.73 -6.04 8.85
CA VAL A 252 -7.49 -4.79 8.93
C VAL A 252 -8.13 -4.72 10.32
N ALA A 253 -7.67 -3.77 11.13
CA ALA A 253 -8.09 -3.59 12.50
C ALA A 253 -8.84 -2.25 12.69
N GLY A 254 -10.01 -2.31 13.32
CA GLY A 254 -10.82 -1.15 13.66
C GLY A 254 -10.69 -0.78 15.12
N PHE A 255 -10.46 0.51 15.39
CA PHE A 255 -10.42 1.06 16.74
C PHE A 255 -11.40 2.22 16.88
N SER A 256 -12.12 2.25 17.99
CA SER A 256 -12.98 3.37 18.39
C SER A 256 -12.61 3.84 19.79
N PRO A 257 -12.97 5.07 20.18
CA PRO A 257 -12.84 5.49 21.58
C PRO A 257 -13.45 4.45 22.52
N ALA A 258 -12.70 4.06 23.55
CA ALA A 258 -13.28 3.35 24.68
C ALA A 258 -14.33 4.30 25.27
N LYS A 259 -15.59 3.86 25.31
CA LYS A 259 -16.61 4.60 26.06
C LYS A 259 -16.17 4.62 27.52
N ASP A 260 -16.20 5.79 28.15
CA ASP A 260 -16.24 5.89 29.60
C ASP A 260 -17.45 5.11 30.15
#